data_AF-A0A4Y9SFG3-F1
#
_entry.id   AF-A0A4Y9SFG3-F1
#
_cell.length_a   1.000
_cell.length_b   1.000
_cell.length_c   1.000
_cell.angle_alpha   90.00
_cell.angle_beta   90.00
_cell.angle_gamma   90.00
#
_symmetry.space_group_name_H-M   'P 1'
#
loop_
_entity.id
_entity.type
_entity.pdbx_description
1 polymer ?
#
loop_
_entity_poly.entity_id
_entity_poly.type
_entity_poly.pdbx_seq_one_letter_code
_entity_poly.pdbx_strand_id
1 'polypeptide(L)'
;MLNGITSAVAAASRAGYEVGRQIQVDRVINEWVQYANSYKAQRDEARGEVRSLKAKLAEAQEERRVLQAKLKDSETQVKNLRANASTFERKNASLSDELARLTKWKRHALASVQKHLSEVEAWNKTKEGERKALAEKVNLQTARLTATWARLTGAERVLGRLVSELLERAPTVKLEMLDDGQRRSVLERAWIDVVKSKAKYEPALSFTFEPLPI
;
A
#
# COMPACT_ATOMS: atom_id res chain seq x y z
N MET A 1 -82.48 -100.55 -72.16
CA MET A 1 -82.06 -100.15 -70.80
C MET A 1 -80.54 -100.16 -70.63
N LEU A 2 -79.81 -101.21 -71.04
CA LEU A 2 -78.35 -101.33 -70.86
C LEU A 2 -77.52 -100.20 -71.50
N ASN A 3 -77.87 -99.74 -72.71
CA ASN A 3 -77.15 -98.64 -73.40
C ASN A 3 -77.27 -97.28 -72.70
N GLY A 4 -78.37 -97.05 -71.96
CA GLY A 4 -78.54 -95.82 -71.17
C GLY A 4 -77.66 -95.83 -69.91
N ILE A 5 -77.50 -97.01 -69.30
CA ILE A 5 -76.66 -97.21 -68.11
C ILE A 5 -75.18 -97.03 -68.48
N THR A 6 -74.71 -97.60 -69.59
CA THR A 6 -73.30 -97.45 -70.03
C THR A 6 -72.95 -96.01 -70.39
N SER A 7 -73.86 -95.28 -71.05
CA SER A 7 -73.67 -93.85 -71.35
C SER A 7 -73.64 -93.00 -70.06
N ALA A 8 -74.52 -93.27 -69.10
CA ALA A 8 -74.54 -92.56 -67.82
C ALA A 8 -73.28 -92.81 -66.99
N VAL A 9 -72.79 -94.06 -66.96
CA VAL A 9 -71.52 -94.40 -66.29
C VAL A 9 -70.33 -93.68 -66.94
N ALA A 10 -70.25 -93.65 -68.28
CA ALA A 10 -69.18 -92.95 -68.99
C ALA A 10 -69.23 -91.42 -68.81
N ALA A 11 -70.41 -90.84 -68.64
CA ALA A 11 -70.59 -89.42 -68.32
C ALA A 11 -70.20 -89.12 -66.86
N ALA A 12 -70.59 -89.98 -65.92
CA ALA A 12 -70.23 -89.85 -64.50
C ALA A 12 -68.73 -90.00 -64.27
N SER A 13 -68.05 -90.92 -64.95
CA SER A 13 -66.59 -91.07 -64.87
C SER A 13 -65.86 -89.84 -65.42
N ARG A 14 -66.35 -89.25 -66.51
CA ARG A 14 -65.80 -87.98 -67.05
C ARG A 14 -66.01 -86.83 -66.07
N ALA A 15 -67.22 -86.66 -65.54
CA ALA A 15 -67.52 -85.62 -64.56
C ALA A 15 -66.68 -85.78 -63.27
N GLY A 16 -66.52 -87.01 -62.77
CA GLY A 16 -65.68 -87.28 -61.60
C GLY A 16 -64.19 -86.95 -61.83
N TYR A 17 -63.67 -87.22 -63.02
CA TYR A 17 -62.30 -86.86 -63.39
C TYR A 17 -62.12 -85.34 -63.55
N GLU A 18 -63.09 -84.65 -64.16
CA GLU A 18 -63.07 -83.18 -64.30
C GLU A 18 -63.12 -82.50 -62.92
N VAL A 19 -63.98 -82.98 -62.02
CA VAL A 19 -64.08 -82.48 -60.64
C VAL A 19 -62.80 -82.77 -59.86
N GLY A 20 -62.23 -83.98 -59.99
CA GLY A 20 -60.95 -84.32 -59.37
C GLY A 20 -59.79 -83.44 -59.83
N ARG A 21 -59.73 -83.12 -61.13
CA ARG A 21 -58.77 -82.17 -61.70
C ARG A 21 -58.99 -80.76 -61.14
N GLN A 22 -60.23 -80.30 -61.08
CA GLN A 22 -60.56 -78.97 -60.56
C GLN A 22 -60.13 -78.82 -59.09
N ILE A 23 -60.38 -79.83 -58.25
CA ILE A 23 -59.93 -79.83 -56.85
C ILE A 23 -58.40 -79.72 -56.73
N GLN A 24 -57.65 -80.40 -57.61
CA GLN A 24 -56.19 -80.30 -57.64
C GLN A 24 -55.73 -78.90 -58.05
N VAL A 25 -56.36 -78.30 -59.06
CA VAL A 25 -56.08 -76.93 -59.50
C VAL A 25 -56.38 -75.93 -58.38
N ASP A 26 -57.54 -76.04 -57.73
CA ASP A 26 -57.94 -75.15 -56.63
C ASP A 26 -56.99 -75.26 -55.44
N ARG A 27 -56.49 -76.47 -55.12
CA ARG A 27 -55.45 -76.67 -54.09
C ARG A 27 -54.17 -75.92 -54.45
N VAL A 28 -53.67 -76.09 -55.67
CA VAL A 28 -52.44 -75.42 -56.11
C VAL A 28 -52.64 -73.91 -56.07
N ILE A 29 -53.76 -73.39 -56.58
CA ILE A 29 -54.06 -71.94 -56.53
C ILE A 29 -54.04 -71.44 -55.07
N ASN A 30 -54.65 -72.16 -54.14
CA ASN A 30 -54.65 -71.79 -52.72
C ASN A 30 -53.25 -71.77 -52.11
N GLU A 31 -52.41 -72.76 -52.41
CA GLU A 31 -51.00 -72.78 -51.97
C GLU A 31 -50.22 -71.57 -52.51
N TRP A 32 -50.38 -71.25 -53.80
CA TRP A 32 -49.75 -70.09 -54.42
C TRP A 32 -50.22 -68.77 -53.80
N VAL A 33 -51.51 -68.64 -53.49
CA VAL A 33 -52.05 -67.49 -52.77
C VAL A 33 -51.46 -67.37 -51.36
N GLN A 34 -51.31 -68.48 -50.64
CA GLN A 34 -50.67 -68.49 -49.33
C GLN A 34 -49.20 -68.05 -49.41
N TYR A 35 -48.44 -68.57 -50.37
CA TYR A 35 -47.06 -68.13 -50.60
C TYR A 35 -46.98 -66.64 -50.95
N ALA A 36 -47.84 -66.16 -51.85
CA ALA A 36 -47.87 -64.75 -52.24
C ALA A 36 -48.18 -63.83 -51.04
N ASN A 37 -49.10 -64.23 -50.16
CA ASN A 37 -49.42 -63.49 -48.94
C ASN A 37 -48.26 -63.50 -47.94
N SER A 38 -47.58 -64.65 -47.77
CA SER A 38 -46.39 -64.77 -46.92
C SER A 38 -45.25 -63.86 -47.41
N TYR A 39 -44.94 -63.89 -48.71
CA TYR A 39 -43.93 -62.99 -49.28
C TYR A 39 -44.31 -61.52 -49.17
N LYS A 40 -45.61 -61.19 -49.30
CA LYS A 40 -46.07 -59.82 -49.08
C LYS A 40 -45.84 -59.38 -47.63
N ALA A 41 -46.17 -60.21 -46.66
CA ALA A 41 -45.95 -59.92 -45.24
C ALA A 41 -44.46 -59.72 -44.92
N GLN A 42 -43.59 -60.63 -45.37
CA GLN A 42 -42.14 -60.52 -45.17
C GLN A 42 -41.57 -59.23 -45.79
N ARG A 43 -42.03 -58.86 -46.99
CA ARG A 43 -41.62 -57.62 -47.65
C ARG A 43 -42.07 -56.38 -46.88
N ASP A 44 -43.29 -56.38 -46.35
CA ASP A 44 -43.82 -55.25 -45.59
C ASP A 44 -43.11 -55.10 -44.24
N GLU A 45 -42.76 -56.21 -43.58
CA GLU A 45 -41.91 -56.25 -42.39
C GLU A 45 -40.51 -55.68 -42.67
N ALA A 46 -39.82 -56.20 -43.70
CA ALA A 46 -38.51 -55.70 -44.10
C ALA A 46 -38.55 -54.21 -44.46
N ARG A 47 -39.62 -53.72 -45.09
CA ARG A 47 -39.83 -52.29 -45.34
C ARG A 47 -39.98 -51.49 -44.05
N GLY A 48 -40.68 -52.04 -43.05
CA GLY A 48 -40.81 -51.46 -41.72
C GLY A 48 -39.45 -51.33 -41.03
N GLU A 49 -38.66 -52.40 -41.04
CA GLU A 49 -37.30 -52.41 -40.48
C GLU A 49 -36.39 -51.38 -41.16
N VAL A 50 -36.39 -51.33 -42.49
CA VAL A 50 -35.60 -50.36 -43.25
C VAL A 50 -36.00 -48.93 -42.90
N ARG A 51 -37.29 -48.63 -42.71
CA ARG A 51 -37.74 -47.29 -42.28
C ARG A 51 -37.25 -46.97 -40.86
N SER A 52 -37.34 -47.92 -39.94
CA SER A 52 -36.87 -47.76 -38.56
C SER A 52 -35.36 -47.52 -38.51
N LEU A 53 -34.58 -48.30 -39.25
CA LEU A 53 -33.13 -48.15 -39.33
C LEU A 53 -32.73 -46.80 -39.96
N LYS A 54 -33.45 -46.34 -40.98
CA LYS A 54 -33.23 -44.99 -41.55
C LYS A 54 -33.49 -43.88 -40.54
N ALA A 55 -34.55 -44.00 -39.74
CA ALA A 55 -34.85 -43.02 -38.69
C ALA A 55 -33.73 -42.99 -37.63
N LYS A 56 -33.31 -44.16 -37.12
CA LYS A 56 -32.20 -44.27 -36.16
C LYS A 56 -30.89 -43.73 -36.72
N LEU A 57 -30.61 -43.97 -38.00
CA LEU A 57 -29.40 -43.43 -38.65
C LEU A 57 -29.44 -41.90 -38.73
N ALA A 58 -30.60 -41.31 -39.06
CA ALA A 58 -30.75 -39.86 -39.11
C ALA A 58 -30.56 -39.22 -37.72
N GLU A 59 -31.15 -39.82 -36.68
CA GLU A 59 -30.97 -39.39 -35.29
C GLU A 59 -29.51 -39.44 -34.86
N ALA A 60 -28.83 -40.56 -35.09
CA ALA A 60 -27.40 -40.71 -34.76
C ALA A 60 -26.51 -39.74 -35.53
N GLN A 61 -26.85 -39.40 -36.78
CA GLN A 61 -26.14 -38.41 -37.58
C GLN A 61 -26.29 -36.99 -36.99
N GLU A 62 -27.47 -36.66 -36.49
CA GLU A 62 -27.73 -35.37 -35.86
C GLU A 62 -27.04 -35.27 -34.50
N GLU A 63 -27.12 -36.32 -33.66
CA GLU A 63 -26.36 -36.39 -32.41
C GLU A 63 -24.86 -36.20 -32.64
N ARG A 64 -24.31 -36.86 -33.66
CA ARG A 64 -22.91 -36.69 -34.06
C ARG A 64 -22.60 -35.24 -34.44
N ARG A 65 -23.48 -34.56 -35.19
CA ARG A 65 -23.29 -33.15 -35.55
C ARG A 65 -23.27 -32.24 -34.33
N VAL A 66 -24.22 -32.42 -33.42
CA VAL A 66 -24.30 -31.66 -32.17
C VAL A 66 -23.06 -31.87 -31.31
N LEU A 67 -22.60 -33.12 -31.17
CA LEU A 67 -21.38 -33.43 -30.42
C LEU A 67 -20.13 -32.82 -31.06
N GLN A 68 -20.02 -32.82 -32.39
CA GLN A 68 -18.92 -32.16 -33.09
C GLN A 68 -18.94 -30.64 -32.89
N ALA A 69 -20.11 -30.01 -32.87
CA ALA A 69 -20.23 -28.59 -32.57
C ALA A 69 -19.77 -28.28 -31.14
N LYS A 70 -20.27 -29.03 -30.15
CA LYS A 70 -19.86 -28.90 -28.74
C LYS A 70 -18.35 -29.09 -28.55
N LEU A 71 -17.75 -30.04 -29.27
CA LEU A 71 -16.31 -30.27 -29.23
C LEU A 71 -15.54 -29.03 -29.73
N LYS A 72 -15.93 -28.46 -30.88
CA LYS A 72 -15.29 -27.24 -31.42
C LYS A 72 -15.43 -26.04 -30.49
N ASP A 73 -16.59 -25.88 -29.86
CA ASP A 73 -16.81 -24.81 -28.88
C ASP A 73 -15.91 -25.00 -27.66
N SER A 74 -15.80 -26.23 -27.15
CA SER A 74 -14.90 -26.57 -26.03
C SER A 74 -13.44 -26.34 -26.38
N GLU A 75 -12.99 -26.74 -27.57
CA GLU A 75 -11.62 -26.46 -28.04
C GLU A 75 -11.33 -24.96 -28.11
N THR A 76 -12.31 -24.16 -28.53
CA THR A 76 -12.21 -22.70 -28.59
C THR A 76 -12.13 -22.10 -27.18
N GLN A 77 -12.95 -22.58 -26.25
CA GLN A 77 -12.89 -22.18 -24.84
C GLN A 77 -11.52 -22.51 -24.23
N VAL A 78 -10.98 -23.71 -24.47
CA VAL A 78 -9.65 -24.10 -23.99
C VAL A 78 -8.55 -23.19 -24.55
N LYS A 79 -8.61 -22.82 -25.84
CA LYS A 79 -7.66 -21.87 -26.44
C LYS A 79 -7.73 -20.50 -25.76
N ASN A 80 -8.94 -19.98 -25.53
CA ASN A 80 -9.14 -18.70 -24.85
C ASN A 80 -8.64 -18.73 -23.41
N LEU A 81 -8.91 -19.81 -22.67
CA LEU A 81 -8.43 -19.98 -21.30
C LEU A 81 -6.90 -20.02 -21.24
N ARG A 82 -6.24 -20.73 -22.17
CA ARG A 82 -4.77 -20.72 -22.27
C ARG A 82 -4.21 -19.33 -22.57
N ALA A 83 -4.82 -18.59 -23.48
CA ALA A 83 -4.42 -17.21 -23.79
C ALA A 83 -4.56 -16.30 -22.55
N ASN A 84 -5.68 -16.41 -21.84
CA ASN A 84 -5.91 -15.66 -20.60
C ASN A 84 -4.90 -16.03 -19.52
N ALA A 85 -4.60 -17.32 -19.32
CA ALA A 85 -3.58 -17.77 -18.36
C ALA A 85 -2.22 -17.12 -18.66
N SER A 86 -1.75 -17.16 -19.92
CA SER A 86 -0.49 -16.52 -20.30
C SER A 86 -0.48 -15.01 -20.08
N THR A 87 -1.64 -14.35 -20.24
CA THR A 87 -1.79 -12.91 -19.99
C THR A 87 -1.70 -12.61 -18.49
N PHE A 88 -2.34 -13.44 -17.65
CA PHE A 88 -2.26 -13.29 -16.20
C PHE A 88 -0.85 -13.56 -15.67
N GLU A 89 -0.14 -14.57 -16.20
CA GLU A 89 1.25 -14.84 -15.86
C GLU A 89 2.15 -13.63 -16.14
N ARG A 90 2.01 -13.01 -17.32
CA ARG A 90 2.77 -11.79 -17.68
C ARG A 90 2.44 -10.62 -16.75
N LYS A 91 1.17 -10.41 -16.44
CA LYS A 91 0.74 -9.36 -15.50
C LYS A 91 1.32 -9.61 -14.10
N ASN A 92 1.29 -10.86 -13.64
CA ASN A 92 1.83 -11.22 -12.34
C ASN A 92 3.35 -11.01 -12.27
N ALA A 93 4.08 -11.37 -13.33
CA ALA A 93 5.51 -11.08 -13.43
C ALA A 93 5.80 -9.58 -13.38
N SER A 94 5.05 -8.77 -14.14
CA SER A 94 5.17 -7.30 -14.11
C SER A 94 4.89 -6.70 -12.73
N LEU A 95 3.85 -7.18 -12.05
CA LEU A 95 3.52 -6.71 -10.69
C LEU A 95 4.58 -7.12 -9.67
N SER A 96 5.16 -8.32 -9.82
CA SER A 96 6.28 -8.78 -8.98
C SER A 96 7.51 -7.89 -9.15
N ASP A 97 7.86 -7.53 -10.39
CA ASP A 97 8.96 -6.61 -10.70
C ASP A 97 8.71 -5.22 -10.11
N GLU A 98 7.47 -4.71 -10.20
CA GLU A 98 7.09 -3.42 -9.62
C GLU A 98 7.17 -3.44 -8.09
N LEU A 99 6.71 -4.51 -7.44
CA LEU A 99 6.88 -4.71 -6.00
C LEU A 99 8.34 -4.75 -5.58
N ALA A 100 9.21 -5.42 -6.35
CA ALA A 100 10.64 -5.45 -6.08
C ALA A 100 11.26 -4.05 -6.18
N ARG A 101 10.87 -3.26 -7.19
CA ARG A 101 11.31 -1.86 -7.37
C ARG A 101 10.83 -0.99 -6.21
N LEU A 102 9.56 -1.06 -5.83
CA LEU A 102 9.01 -0.29 -4.72
C LEU A 102 9.67 -0.66 -3.38
N THR A 103 9.93 -1.94 -3.16
CA THR A 103 10.63 -2.42 -1.96
C THR A 103 12.06 -1.89 -1.89
N LYS A 104 12.77 -1.86 -3.04
CA LYS A 104 14.10 -1.27 -3.13
C LYS A 104 14.05 0.25 -2.88
N TRP A 105 13.11 0.95 -3.51
CA TRP A 105 12.90 2.39 -3.30
C TRP A 105 12.63 2.72 -1.84
N LYS A 106 11.71 2.00 -1.19
CA LYS A 106 11.38 2.17 0.24
C LYS A 106 12.62 2.01 1.11
N ARG A 107 13.46 1.01 0.86
CA ARG A 107 14.72 0.82 1.60
C ARG A 107 15.67 1.99 1.43
N HIS A 108 15.84 2.49 0.21
CA HIS A 108 16.70 3.66 -0.06
C HIS A 108 16.15 4.93 0.58
N ALA A 109 14.84 5.17 0.48
CA ALA A 109 14.18 6.31 1.10
C ALA A 109 14.34 6.29 2.63
N LEU A 110 14.11 5.14 3.27
CA LEU A 110 14.31 4.98 4.71
C LEU A 110 15.76 5.24 5.13
N ALA A 111 16.72 4.67 4.40
CA ALA A 111 18.14 4.91 4.69
C ALA A 111 18.53 6.39 4.54
N SER A 112 18.00 7.07 3.51
CA SER A 112 18.22 8.50 3.29
C SER A 112 17.62 9.35 4.42
N VAL A 113 16.39 9.04 4.85
CA VAL A 113 15.74 9.75 5.96
C VAL A 113 16.48 9.51 7.27
N GLN A 114 16.92 8.29 7.55
CA GLN A 114 17.73 7.97 8.74
C GLN A 114 19.06 8.73 8.74
N LYS A 115 19.70 8.85 7.59
CA LYS A 115 20.93 9.64 7.44
C LYS A 115 20.68 11.12 7.73
N HIS A 116 19.64 11.71 7.16
CA HIS A 116 19.33 13.12 7.43
C HIS A 116 18.92 13.35 8.89
N LEU A 117 18.23 12.40 9.51
CA LEU A 117 17.89 12.49 10.93
C LEU A 117 19.15 12.53 11.81
N SER A 118 20.12 11.65 11.56
CA SER A 118 21.37 11.63 12.32
C SER A 118 22.22 12.90 12.09
N GLU A 119 22.23 13.43 10.87
CA GLU A 119 22.85 14.73 10.55
C GLU A 119 22.20 15.89 11.34
N VAL A 120 20.87 15.92 11.38
CA VAL A 120 20.11 16.95 12.12
C VAL A 120 20.33 16.82 13.63
N GLU A 121 20.35 15.61 14.18
CA GLU A 121 20.64 15.38 15.59
C GLU A 121 22.05 15.83 15.97
N ALA A 122 23.05 15.53 15.12
CA ALA A 122 24.42 15.99 15.32
C ALA A 122 24.50 17.52 15.30
N TRP A 123 23.88 18.15 14.30
CA TRP A 123 23.85 19.60 14.18
C TRP A 123 23.17 20.28 15.39
N ASN A 124 22.04 19.71 15.85
CA ASN A 124 21.35 20.21 17.04
C ASN A 124 22.22 20.13 18.30
N LYS A 125 22.95 19.03 18.51
CA LYS A 125 23.89 18.90 19.63
C LYS A 125 25.00 19.95 19.57
N THR A 126 25.56 20.20 18.39
CA THR A 126 26.56 21.25 18.20
C THR A 126 25.99 22.62 18.53
N LYS A 127 24.80 22.95 18.02
CA LYS A 127 24.13 24.22 18.30
C LYS A 127 23.74 24.39 19.77
N GLU A 128 23.34 23.32 20.44
CA GLU A 128 23.07 23.34 21.87
C GLU A 128 24.35 23.60 22.68
N GLY A 129 25.48 23.00 22.30
CA GLY A 129 26.80 23.28 22.88
C GLY A 129 27.23 24.73 22.69
N GLU A 130 27.10 25.27 21.47
CA GLU A 130 27.37 26.69 21.19
C GLU A 130 26.49 27.62 22.03
N ARG A 131 25.19 27.32 22.16
CA ARG A 131 24.25 28.10 22.99
C ARG A 131 24.63 28.07 24.47
N LYS A 132 25.01 26.91 25.01
CA LYS A 132 25.47 26.77 26.40
C LYS A 132 26.74 27.59 26.65
N ALA A 133 27.72 27.51 25.75
CA ALA A 133 28.95 28.31 25.85
C ALA A 133 28.67 29.82 25.79
N LEU A 134 27.72 30.24 24.94
CA LEU A 134 27.31 31.64 24.87
C LEU A 134 26.61 32.09 26.17
N ALA A 135 25.72 31.25 26.71
CA ALA A 135 25.02 31.51 27.97
C ALA A 135 26.00 31.63 29.15
N GLU A 136 27.03 30.77 29.21
CA GLU A 136 28.10 30.89 30.21
C GLU A 136 28.87 32.20 30.10
N LYS A 137 29.23 32.63 28.88
CA LYS A 137 29.88 33.94 28.65
C LYS A 137 29.01 35.10 29.11
N VAL A 138 27.71 35.08 28.79
CA VAL A 138 26.76 36.12 29.23
C VAL A 138 26.62 36.11 30.74
N ASN A 139 26.53 34.94 31.38
CA ASN A 139 26.47 34.82 32.84
C ASN A 139 27.74 35.38 33.51
N LEU A 140 28.92 35.08 32.96
CA LEU A 140 30.20 35.65 33.43
C LEU A 140 30.23 37.17 33.31
N GLN A 141 29.80 37.72 32.17
CA GLN A 141 29.71 39.17 31.98
C GLN A 141 28.71 39.80 32.95
N THR A 142 27.55 39.17 33.14
CA THR A 142 26.53 39.61 34.09
C THR A 142 27.08 39.61 35.51
N ALA A 143 27.77 38.55 35.94
CA ALA A 143 28.39 38.48 37.26
C ALA A 143 29.46 39.58 37.46
N ARG A 144 30.27 39.87 36.44
CA ARG A 144 31.26 40.97 36.48
C ARG A 144 30.59 42.34 36.60
N LEU A 145 29.51 42.58 35.85
CA LEU A 145 28.72 43.82 35.93
C LEU A 145 28.07 43.98 37.31
N THR A 146 27.48 42.91 37.86
CA THR A 146 26.92 42.93 39.22
C THR A 146 27.99 43.22 40.27
N ALA A 147 29.19 42.63 40.15
CA ALA A 147 30.29 42.89 41.08
C ALA A 147 30.81 44.33 40.99
N THR A 148 30.95 44.88 39.78
CA THR A 148 31.36 46.29 39.59
C THR A 148 30.31 47.26 40.10
N TRP A 149 29.02 46.98 39.87
CA TRP A 149 27.93 47.77 40.41
C TRP A 149 27.91 47.76 41.94
N ALA A 150 28.12 46.59 42.58
CA ALA A 150 28.22 46.46 44.03
C ALA A 150 29.43 47.25 44.60
N ARG A 151 30.57 47.27 43.89
CA ARG A 151 31.73 48.09 44.26
C ARG A 151 31.43 49.57 44.17
N LEU A 152 30.74 50.03 43.11
CA LEU A 152 30.32 51.42 42.95
C LEU A 152 29.36 51.85 44.06
N THR A 153 28.33 51.07 44.37
CA THR A 153 27.41 51.38 45.49
C THR A 153 28.11 51.33 46.86
N GLY A 154 29.15 50.50 47.00
CA GLY A 154 30.02 50.53 48.18
C GLY A 154 30.83 51.82 48.26
N ALA A 155 31.45 52.24 47.15
CA ALA A 155 32.21 53.48 47.05
C ALA A 155 31.34 54.71 47.29
N GLU A 156 30.12 54.76 46.75
CA GLU A 156 29.13 55.82 47.00
C GLU A 156 28.80 55.93 48.49
N ARG A 157 28.62 54.80 49.19
CA ARG A 157 28.39 54.80 50.65
C ARG A 157 29.59 55.31 51.44
N VAL A 158 30.81 54.97 51.01
CA VAL A 158 32.03 55.49 51.64
C VAL A 158 32.17 56.99 51.41
N LEU A 159 31.96 57.45 50.17
CA LEU A 159 31.99 58.88 49.83
C LEU A 159 30.91 59.65 50.60
N GLY A 160 29.69 59.13 50.69
CA GLY A 160 28.62 59.74 51.50
C GLY A 160 29.00 59.87 52.98
N ARG A 161 29.68 58.87 53.55
CA ARG A 161 30.22 58.96 54.92
C ARG A 161 31.34 59.98 55.03
N LEU A 162 32.30 60.00 54.11
CA LEU A 162 33.41 60.96 54.13
C LEU A 162 32.91 62.40 53.99
N VAL A 163 31.91 62.64 53.13
CA VAL A 163 31.27 63.96 52.98
C VAL A 163 30.53 64.34 54.27
N SER A 164 29.84 63.39 54.91
CA SER A 164 29.17 63.63 56.19
C SER A 164 30.18 63.92 57.31
N GLU A 165 31.28 63.17 57.40
CA GLU A 165 32.38 63.39 58.35
C GLU A 165 33.10 64.74 58.10
N LEU A 166 33.25 65.15 56.83
CA LEU A 166 33.77 66.48 56.46
C LEU A 166 32.85 67.61 56.90
N LEU A 167 31.54 67.43 56.71
CA LEU A 167 30.53 68.40 57.14
C LEU A 167 30.44 68.49 58.68
N GLU A 168 30.61 67.37 59.39
CA GLU A 168 30.67 67.37 60.86
C GLU A 168 31.96 67.98 61.41
N ARG A 169 33.11 67.75 60.75
CA ARG A 169 34.42 68.27 61.19
C ARG A 169 34.73 69.70 60.73
N ALA A 170 33.91 70.28 59.88
CA ALA A 170 33.97 71.70 59.52
C ALA A 170 32.68 72.41 59.96
N PRO A 171 32.46 72.67 61.27
CA PRO A 171 31.16 73.17 61.73
C PRO A 171 30.87 74.63 61.32
N THR A 172 31.81 75.36 60.74
CA THR A 172 31.71 76.83 60.68
C THR A 172 32.53 77.46 59.55
N VAL A 173 32.50 76.92 58.34
CA VAL A 173 32.92 77.69 57.16
C VAL A 173 31.75 77.77 56.19
N LYS A 174 31.13 78.96 56.10
CA LYS A 174 30.20 79.28 55.02
C LYS A 174 31.00 79.26 53.71
N LEU A 175 31.13 78.09 53.09
CA LEU A 175 31.84 77.88 51.83
C LEU A 175 31.38 78.86 50.76
N GLU A 176 30.12 79.30 50.82
CA GLU A 176 29.52 80.33 49.97
C GLU A 176 30.27 81.69 49.97
N MET A 177 31.11 81.97 50.96
CA MET A 177 31.83 83.25 51.09
C MET A 177 33.30 83.21 50.66
N LEU A 178 33.80 82.06 50.21
CA LEU A 178 35.18 81.89 49.73
C LEU A 178 35.23 81.95 48.20
N ASP A 179 36.33 82.43 47.62
CA ASP A 179 36.57 82.28 46.17
C ASP A 179 36.87 80.82 45.81
N ASP A 180 36.80 80.46 44.52
CA ASP A 180 36.96 79.08 44.06
C ASP A 180 38.34 78.48 44.40
N GLY A 181 39.40 79.30 44.47
CA GLY A 181 40.74 78.87 44.86
C GLY A 181 40.83 78.57 46.37
N GLN A 182 40.18 79.39 47.19
CA GLN A 182 40.13 79.22 48.64
C GLN A 182 39.22 78.05 49.04
N ARG A 183 38.07 77.88 48.38
CA ARG A 183 37.21 76.70 48.55
C ARG A 183 37.98 75.43 48.22
N ARG A 184 38.72 75.41 47.10
CA ARG A 184 39.58 74.29 46.73
C ARG A 184 40.60 73.99 47.82
N SER A 185 41.32 75.00 48.31
CA SER A 185 42.38 74.80 49.30
C SER A 185 41.87 74.30 50.67
N VAL A 186 40.69 74.77 51.11
CA VAL A 186 40.07 74.32 52.37
C VAL A 186 39.57 72.89 52.23
N LEU A 187 38.90 72.58 51.12
CA LEU A 187 38.44 71.22 50.83
C LEU A 187 39.61 70.25 50.61
N GLU A 188 40.71 70.67 49.96
CA GLU A 188 41.93 69.87 49.81
C GLU A 188 42.59 69.58 51.16
N ARG A 189 42.71 70.57 52.04
CA ARG A 189 43.30 70.36 53.37
C ARG A 189 42.44 69.44 54.23
N ALA A 190 41.12 69.65 54.23
CA ALA A 190 40.20 68.79 54.95
C ALA A 190 40.17 67.36 54.37
N TRP A 191 40.26 67.22 53.05
CA TRP A 191 40.41 65.93 52.36
C TRP A 191 41.73 65.23 52.73
N ILE A 192 42.85 65.95 52.75
CA ILE A 192 44.16 65.41 53.16
C ILE A 192 44.13 64.92 54.61
N ASP A 193 43.47 65.64 55.53
CA ASP A 193 43.36 65.23 56.93
C ASP A 193 42.44 64.01 57.11
N VAL A 194 41.35 63.94 56.35
CA VAL A 194 40.47 62.77 56.32
C VAL A 194 41.22 61.54 55.77
N VAL A 195 41.94 61.69 54.65
CA VAL A 195 42.75 60.62 54.03
C VAL A 195 43.88 60.18 54.97
N LYS A 196 44.60 61.11 55.61
CA LYS A 196 45.65 60.80 56.60
C LYS A 196 45.11 60.11 57.85
N SER A 197 43.92 60.49 58.33
CA SER A 197 43.31 59.85 59.49
C SER A 197 42.82 58.42 59.19
N LYS A 198 42.42 58.15 57.95
CA LYS A 198 41.98 56.83 57.48
C LYS A 198 43.13 55.91 57.04
N ALA A 199 44.32 56.41 56.72
CA ALA A 199 45.51 55.57 56.49
C ALA A 199 45.91 54.70 57.70
N LYS A 200 45.34 54.98 58.89
CA LYS A 200 45.49 54.20 60.11
C LYS A 200 44.50 53.03 60.26
N TYR A 201 43.47 52.96 59.42
CA TYR A 201 42.44 51.90 59.43
C TYR A 201 42.24 51.31 58.03
N GLU A 202 42.79 50.11 57.89
CA GLU A 202 42.58 49.07 56.87
C GLU A 202 43.43 49.06 55.57
N PRO A 203 44.19 47.97 55.34
CA PRO A 203 44.94 47.67 54.12
C PRO A 203 44.06 47.16 52.96
N ALA A 204 42.77 47.52 52.91
CA ALA A 204 41.79 46.95 51.98
C ALA A 204 41.60 47.75 50.66
N LEU A 205 42.49 48.71 50.38
CA LEU A 205 42.47 49.51 49.15
C LEU A 205 43.79 49.35 48.36
N SER A 206 44.23 48.11 48.13
CA SER A 206 45.09 47.84 46.97
C SER A 206 44.23 47.91 45.70
N PHE A 207 44.08 49.11 45.16
CA PHE A 207 43.58 49.32 43.81
C PHE A 207 44.65 48.84 42.83
N THR A 208 44.67 47.55 42.50
CA THR A 208 45.33 47.06 41.30
C THR A 208 44.38 47.25 40.12
N PHE A 209 44.61 48.31 39.35
CA PHE A 209 44.20 48.32 37.95
C PHE A 209 45.06 47.29 37.23
N GLU A 210 44.59 46.05 37.11
CA GLU A 210 45.10 45.18 36.06
C GLU A 210 44.62 45.77 34.71
N PRO A 211 45.54 46.13 33.79
CA PRO A 211 45.15 46.62 32.49
C PRO A 211 44.47 45.50 31.70
N LEU A 212 43.40 45.87 31.00
CA LEU A 212 42.67 45.01 30.06
C LEU A 212 43.65 44.47 28.99
N PRO A 213 43.70 43.14 28.76
CA PRO A 213 44.25 42.64 27.51
C PRO A 213 43.25 42.95 26.38
N ILE A 214 43.74 43.61 25.34
CA ILE A 214 43.07 43.77 24.03
C ILE A 214 42.96 42.41 23.35
#